data_AF-A0A919W2T2-F1
#
_entry.id   AF-A0A919W2T2-F1
#
_cell.length_a   1.000
_cell.length_b   1.000
_cell.length_c   1.000
_cell.angle_alpha   90.00
_cell.angle_beta   90.00
_cell.angle_gamma   90.00
#
_symmetry.space_group_name_H-M   'P 1'
#
loop_
_entity.id
_entity.type
_entity.pdbx_description
1 polymer ?
#
loop_
_entity_poly.entity_id
_entity_poly.type
_entity_poly.pdbx_seq_one_letter_code
_entity_poly.pdbx_strand_id
1 'polypeptide(L)'
;MTDRGNTTVFHPAWRDRAGFCGADVLDQPAGSISPAQRVHLRAVAEQIKMVHDLFAAFADEYAPFPTELVAAQTRELVAVGLLLARYAVADPGAQLPPGVFSDAAAQRDYERLRARGRAGRSAALRVVATALRETVALLDPLPADLTAPDMRNVYLQLLVSSRRQCRIVQAWSAR
;
A
#
# COMPACT_ATOMS: atom_id res chain seq x y z
N MET A 1 18.45 -39.48 5.02
CA MET A 1 17.97 -38.81 6.25
C MET A 1 18.06 -37.33 5.97
N THR A 2 16.93 -36.75 5.57
CA THR A 2 16.84 -35.57 4.70
C THR A 2 17.07 -34.27 5.46
N ASP A 3 17.61 -33.35 4.70
CA ASP A 3 18.24 -32.07 4.99
C ASP A 3 17.38 -31.05 5.77
N ARG A 4 18.06 -30.23 6.57
CA ARG A 4 17.48 -29.18 7.41
C ARG A 4 17.03 -28.03 6.51
N GLY A 5 15.72 -27.80 6.48
CA GLY A 5 15.10 -26.68 5.77
C GLY A 5 15.73 -25.33 6.15
N ASN A 6 16.38 -24.74 5.16
CA ASN A 6 16.96 -23.41 5.10
C ASN A 6 16.04 -22.34 5.73
N THR A 7 16.30 -21.97 6.98
CA THR A 7 15.61 -20.90 7.71
C THR A 7 16.49 -19.66 7.71
N THR A 8 16.49 -18.94 6.61
CA THR A 8 16.94 -17.55 6.52
C THR A 8 16.07 -16.99 5.39
N VAL A 9 15.26 -15.95 5.57
CA VAL A 9 15.69 -14.55 5.56
C VAL A 9 14.48 -13.70 5.98
N PHE A 10 14.43 -13.17 7.20
CA PHE A 10 13.74 -11.89 7.48
C PHE A 10 14.40 -11.21 8.68
N HIS A 11 15.09 -10.11 8.42
CA HIS A 11 15.80 -9.34 9.45
C HIS A 11 14.80 -8.68 10.40
N PRO A 12 15.03 -8.66 11.73
CA PRO A 12 14.10 -8.08 12.72
C PRO A 12 13.86 -6.57 12.59
N ALA A 13 14.55 -5.90 11.66
CA ALA A 13 14.47 -4.44 11.43
C ALA A 13 13.19 -3.98 10.71
N TRP A 14 12.32 -4.90 10.27
CA TRP A 14 11.09 -4.57 9.55
C TRP A 14 9.86 -4.44 10.45
N ARG A 15 10.02 -4.65 11.76
CA ARG A 15 8.95 -4.48 12.75
C ARG A 15 8.82 -2.99 13.10
N ASP A 16 7.85 -2.32 12.49
CA ASP A 16 7.40 -1.04 13.03
C ASP A 16 6.88 -1.25 14.46
N ARG A 17 6.87 -0.18 15.28
CA ARG A 17 6.26 -0.15 16.63
C ARG A 17 4.78 -0.60 16.69
N ALA A 18 4.15 -0.86 15.53
CA ALA A 18 2.79 -1.36 15.35
C ALA A 18 2.68 -2.71 14.62
N GLY A 19 3.78 -3.42 14.35
CA GLY A 19 3.76 -4.84 13.98
C GLY A 19 3.28 -5.21 12.57
N PHE A 20 3.21 -4.29 11.60
CA PHE A 20 2.88 -4.65 10.21
C PHE A 20 4.15 -5.08 9.46
N CYS A 21 4.44 -6.39 9.46
CA CYS A 21 5.42 -6.96 8.55
C CYS A 21 4.69 -7.42 7.28
N GLY A 22 5.16 -6.98 6.11
CA GLY A 22 4.55 -7.37 4.84
C GLY A 22 4.49 -8.89 4.61
N ALA A 23 5.26 -9.69 5.36
CA ALA A 23 5.29 -11.16 5.27
C ALA A 23 4.24 -11.89 6.13
N ASP A 24 3.59 -11.21 7.08
CA ASP A 24 2.66 -11.83 8.04
C ASP A 24 1.38 -12.38 7.35
N VAL A 25 1.18 -12.03 6.07
CA VAL A 25 0.15 -12.62 5.19
C VAL A 25 0.23 -14.14 5.17
N LEU A 26 1.45 -14.69 5.18
CA LEU A 26 1.67 -16.13 5.06
C LEU A 26 1.36 -16.89 6.36
N ASP A 27 1.28 -16.20 7.49
CA ASP A 27 0.98 -16.79 8.80
C ASP A 27 -0.51 -17.09 8.98
N GLN A 28 -1.37 -16.52 8.13
CA GLN A 28 -2.80 -16.78 8.13
C GLN A 28 -3.16 -17.85 7.09
N PRO A 29 -4.15 -18.73 7.38
CA PRO A 29 -4.61 -19.70 6.39
C PRO A 29 -5.29 -19.00 5.21
N ALA A 30 -5.12 -19.59 4.02
CA ALA A 30 -5.78 -19.08 2.82
C ALA A 30 -7.28 -19.33 2.92
N GLY A 31 -8.07 -18.41 2.38
CA GLY A 31 -9.49 -18.61 2.18
C GLY A 31 -9.85 -18.81 0.72
N SER A 32 -11.14 -18.66 0.43
CA SER A 32 -11.64 -18.46 -0.93
C SER A 32 -12.05 -17.00 -1.08
N ILE A 33 -11.76 -16.41 -2.24
CA ILE A 33 -12.20 -15.06 -2.57
C ILE A 33 -13.05 -15.04 -3.84
N SER A 34 -14.07 -14.19 -3.85
CA SER A 34 -14.98 -14.00 -4.98
C SER A 34 -14.29 -13.27 -6.15
N PRO A 35 -14.83 -13.34 -7.37
CA PRO A 35 -14.33 -12.52 -8.48
C PRO A 35 -14.34 -11.01 -8.18
N ALA A 36 -15.36 -10.53 -7.47
CA ALA A 36 -15.45 -9.13 -7.04
C ALA A 36 -14.32 -8.77 -6.06
N GLN A 37 -13.99 -9.67 -5.13
CA GLN A 37 -12.87 -9.48 -4.19
C GLN A 37 -11.51 -9.49 -4.90
N ARG A 38 -11.33 -10.24 -5.99
CA ARG A 38 -10.11 -10.19 -6.83
C ARG A 38 -9.95 -8.85 -7.53
N VAL A 39 -11.04 -8.32 -8.10
CA VAL A 39 -11.05 -6.98 -8.70
C VAL A 39 -10.73 -5.92 -7.64
N HIS A 40 -11.32 -6.05 -6.46
CA HIS A 40 -11.07 -5.15 -5.35
C HIS A 40 -9.63 -5.21 -4.84
N LEU A 41 -9.04 -6.41 -4.72
CA LEU A 41 -7.63 -6.60 -4.36
C LEU A 41 -6.70 -5.91 -5.36
N ARG A 42 -7.00 -6.00 -6.66
CA ARG A 42 -6.25 -5.29 -7.70
C ARG A 42 -6.35 -3.77 -7.53
N ALA A 43 -7.54 -3.24 -7.25
CA ALA A 43 -7.74 -1.82 -7.02
C ALA A 43 -6.98 -1.31 -5.78
N VAL A 44 -6.98 -2.08 -4.68
CA VAL A 44 -6.19 -1.77 -3.47
C VAL A 44 -4.70 -1.75 -3.80
N ALA A 45 -4.19 -2.72 -4.56
CA ALA A 45 -2.79 -2.77 -4.99
C ALA A 45 -2.38 -1.53 -5.80
N GLU A 46 -3.20 -1.16 -6.78
CA GLU A 46 -2.96 0.00 -7.64
C GLU A 46 -2.99 1.31 -6.85
N GLN A 47 -3.95 1.46 -5.91
CA GLN A 47 -4.02 2.65 -5.05
C GLN A 47 -2.80 2.77 -4.13
N ILE A 48 -2.35 1.67 -3.50
CA ILE A 48 -1.16 1.69 -2.65
C ILE A 48 0.08 2.03 -3.47
N LYS A 49 0.21 1.50 -4.70
CA LYS A 49 1.31 1.90 -5.62
C LYS A 49 1.25 3.38 -5.94
N MET A 50 0.06 3.93 -6.20
CA MET A 50 -0.12 5.36 -6.45
C MET A 50 0.33 6.21 -5.26
N VAL A 51 -0.08 5.84 -4.05
CA VAL A 51 0.33 6.53 -2.83
C VAL A 51 1.84 6.43 -2.63
N HIS A 52 2.42 5.23 -2.77
CA HIS A 52 3.87 4.99 -2.69
C HIS A 52 4.64 5.90 -3.65
N ASP A 53 4.29 5.88 -4.93
CA ASP A 53 5.01 6.59 -5.98
C ASP A 53 4.86 8.11 -5.87
N LEU A 54 3.73 8.60 -5.35
CA LEU A 54 3.55 10.02 -5.02
C LEU A 54 4.42 10.43 -3.82
N PHE A 55 4.47 9.61 -2.75
CA PHE A 55 5.35 9.88 -1.62
C PHE A 55 6.82 9.92 -2.03
N ALA A 56 7.28 8.94 -2.82
CA ALA A 56 8.65 8.90 -3.30
C ALA A 56 8.98 10.12 -4.16
N ALA A 57 8.13 10.44 -5.15
CA ALA A 57 8.35 11.59 -6.02
C ALA A 57 8.39 12.93 -5.26
N PHE A 58 7.53 13.12 -4.25
CA PHE A 58 7.51 14.36 -3.47
C PHE A 58 8.58 14.43 -2.38
N ALA A 59 9.04 13.28 -1.86
CA ALA A 59 10.19 13.23 -0.96
C ALA A 59 11.49 13.65 -1.66
N ASP A 60 11.63 13.31 -2.94
CA ASP A 60 12.77 13.74 -3.77
C ASP A 60 12.68 15.24 -4.13
N GLU A 61 11.46 15.77 -4.30
CA GLU A 61 11.24 17.15 -4.76
C GLU A 61 11.22 18.17 -3.61
N TYR A 62 10.75 17.79 -2.43
CA TYR A 62 10.54 18.70 -1.30
C TYR A 62 11.28 18.23 -0.05
N ALA A 63 11.95 19.16 0.63
CA ALA A 63 12.47 18.96 1.97
C ALA A 63 11.99 20.10 2.89
N PRO A 64 11.54 19.83 4.13
CA PRO A 64 11.40 18.50 4.74
C PRO A 64 10.09 17.78 4.30
N PHE A 65 10.10 16.45 4.22
CA PHE A 65 8.92 15.63 3.83
C PHE A 65 8.88 14.33 4.67
N PRO A 66 7.70 13.72 4.91
CA PRO A 66 7.55 12.46 5.67
C PRO A 66 8.13 11.23 4.93
N THR A 67 9.44 11.15 4.79
CA THR A 67 10.11 10.06 4.05
C THR A 67 9.93 8.68 4.71
N GLU A 68 9.64 8.64 6.01
CA GLU A 68 9.31 7.40 6.74
C GLU A 68 8.09 6.68 6.17
N LEU A 69 7.18 7.41 5.50
CA LEU A 69 5.97 6.84 4.92
C LEU A 69 6.24 6.09 3.61
N VAL A 70 7.33 6.40 2.89
CA VAL A 70 7.73 5.61 1.70
C VAL A 70 7.99 4.15 2.12
N ALA A 71 8.77 3.95 3.19
CA ALA A 71 9.07 2.62 3.70
C ALA A 71 7.81 1.89 4.21
N ALA A 72 6.85 2.61 4.80
CA ALA A 72 5.56 2.04 5.19
C ALA A 72 4.79 1.54 3.95
N GLN A 73 4.68 2.37 2.92
CA GLN A 73 4.03 2.02 1.65
C GLN A 73 4.71 0.84 0.94
N THR A 74 6.04 0.73 1.00
CA THR A 74 6.76 -0.45 0.47
C THR A 74 6.33 -1.75 1.16
N ARG A 75 6.15 -1.74 2.50
CA ARG A 75 5.66 -2.91 3.23
C ARG A 75 4.22 -3.28 2.85
N GLU A 76 3.38 -2.27 2.61
CA GLU A 76 1.99 -2.45 2.16
C GLU A 76 1.93 -3.06 0.76
N LEU A 77 2.79 -2.61 -0.17
CA LEU A 77 2.94 -3.23 -1.49
C LEU A 77 3.39 -4.69 -1.40
N VAL A 78 4.33 -5.01 -0.53
CA VAL A 78 4.75 -6.41 -0.30
C VAL A 78 3.58 -7.26 0.19
N ALA A 79 2.82 -6.78 1.17
CA ALA A 79 1.67 -7.53 1.71
C ALA A 79 0.60 -7.79 0.64
N VAL A 80 0.26 -6.77 -0.15
CA VAL A 80 -0.74 -6.91 -1.21
C VAL A 80 -0.22 -7.76 -2.37
N GLY A 81 1.06 -7.64 -2.73
CA GLY A 81 1.72 -8.51 -3.71
C GLY A 81 1.66 -9.99 -3.32
N LEU A 82 1.87 -10.31 -2.03
CA LEU A 82 1.73 -11.68 -1.53
C LEU A 82 0.28 -12.18 -1.65
N LEU A 83 -0.72 -11.35 -1.34
CA LEU A 83 -2.13 -11.72 -1.57
C LEU A 83 -2.44 -11.95 -3.05
N LEU A 84 -1.98 -11.05 -3.93
CA LEU A 84 -2.18 -11.16 -5.38
C LEU A 84 -1.61 -12.50 -5.89
N ALA A 85 -0.37 -12.82 -5.50
CA ALA A 85 0.26 -14.09 -5.85
C ALA A 85 -0.51 -15.30 -5.29
N ARG A 86 -0.87 -15.27 -3.99
CA ARG A 86 -1.57 -16.36 -3.30
C ARG A 86 -2.95 -16.66 -3.91
N TYR A 87 -3.62 -15.63 -4.43
CA TYR A 87 -4.93 -15.75 -5.06
C TYR A 87 -4.91 -15.82 -6.59
N ALA A 88 -3.72 -15.94 -7.19
CA ALA A 88 -3.50 -15.97 -8.64
C ALA A 88 -4.17 -14.78 -9.37
N VAL A 89 -4.08 -13.59 -8.77
CA VAL A 89 -4.52 -12.32 -9.35
C VAL A 89 -3.31 -11.62 -9.93
N ALA A 90 -3.40 -11.17 -11.19
CA ALA A 90 -2.34 -10.40 -11.81
C ALA A 90 -2.08 -9.10 -11.04
N ASP A 91 -0.82 -8.84 -10.72
CA ASP A 91 -0.38 -7.59 -10.08
C ASP A 91 -0.34 -6.46 -11.13
N PRO A 92 -1.13 -5.39 -10.95
CA PRO A 92 -1.22 -4.29 -11.93
C PRO A 92 0.04 -3.43 -11.95
N GLY A 93 0.87 -3.50 -10.91
CA GLY A 93 2.11 -2.76 -10.74
C GLY A 93 3.38 -3.56 -11.00
N ALA A 94 3.27 -4.89 -11.18
CA ALA A 94 4.43 -5.75 -11.34
C ALA A 94 5.29 -5.31 -12.54
N GLN A 95 6.59 -5.19 -12.29
CA GLN A 95 7.60 -4.80 -13.28
C GLN A 95 7.42 -3.40 -13.90
N LEU A 96 6.51 -2.58 -13.35
CA LEU A 96 6.37 -1.18 -13.77
C LEU A 96 7.29 -0.29 -12.94
N PRO A 97 8.01 0.67 -13.56
CA PRO A 97 8.80 1.63 -12.82
C PRO A 97 7.91 2.58 -11.99
N PRO A 98 8.49 3.33 -11.03
CA PRO A 98 7.77 4.35 -10.29
C PRO A 98 7.08 5.37 -11.22
N GLY A 99 5.83 5.69 -10.91
CA GLY A 99 5.03 6.65 -11.68
C GLY A 99 4.46 6.12 -13.00
N VAL A 100 4.60 4.81 -13.26
CA VAL A 100 3.98 4.12 -14.40
C VAL A 100 2.91 3.15 -13.92
N PHE A 101 1.76 3.19 -14.58
CA PHE A 101 0.58 2.38 -14.32
C PHE A 101 0.08 1.75 -15.63
N SER A 102 -0.36 0.50 -15.56
CA SER A 102 -0.89 -0.23 -16.72
C SER A 102 -2.31 0.22 -17.07
N ASP A 103 -3.11 0.62 -16.07
CA ASP A 103 -4.42 1.22 -16.30
C ASP A 103 -4.29 2.69 -16.71
N ALA A 104 -4.94 3.06 -17.81
CA ALA A 104 -4.87 4.41 -18.36
C ALA A 104 -5.56 5.46 -17.47
N ALA A 105 -6.57 5.09 -16.68
CA ALA A 105 -7.17 6.01 -15.71
C ALA A 105 -6.22 6.24 -14.53
N ALA A 106 -5.61 5.17 -13.99
CA ALA A 106 -4.61 5.28 -12.93
C ALA A 106 -3.39 6.11 -13.36
N GLN A 107 -2.90 5.94 -14.59
CA GLN A 107 -1.80 6.75 -15.13
C GLN A 107 -2.17 8.24 -15.18
N ARG A 108 -3.35 8.58 -15.71
CA ARG A 108 -3.84 9.98 -15.75
C ARG A 108 -4.04 10.56 -14.35
N ASP A 109 -4.52 9.74 -13.42
CA ASP A 109 -4.74 10.15 -12.03
C ASP A 109 -3.40 10.44 -11.34
N TYR A 110 -2.39 9.59 -11.51
CA TYR A 110 -1.04 9.82 -11.02
C TYR A 110 -0.46 11.12 -11.58
N GLU A 111 -0.50 11.31 -12.90
CA GLU A 111 0.04 12.51 -13.56
C GLU A 111 -0.67 13.79 -13.07
N ARG A 112 -2.00 13.76 -12.96
CA ARG A 112 -2.80 14.87 -12.44
C ARG A 112 -2.44 15.19 -10.99
N LEU A 113 -2.34 14.18 -10.13
CA LEU A 113 -2.00 14.35 -8.73
C LEU A 113 -0.58 14.87 -8.56
N ARG A 114 0.38 14.34 -9.33
CA ARG A 114 1.76 14.81 -9.36
C ARG A 114 1.86 16.26 -9.80
N ALA A 115 1.16 16.65 -10.87
CA ALA A 115 1.12 18.02 -11.35
C ALA A 115 0.53 18.98 -10.29
N ARG A 116 -0.52 18.57 -9.57
CA ARG A 116 -1.08 19.36 -8.45
C ARG A 116 -0.09 19.51 -7.30
N GLY A 117 0.63 18.44 -6.95
CA GLY A 117 1.61 18.47 -5.86
C GLY A 117 2.83 19.33 -6.18
N ARG A 118 3.19 19.45 -7.46
CA ARG A 118 4.26 20.34 -7.95
C ARG A 118 4.02 21.84 -7.74
N ALA A 119 2.83 22.24 -7.32
CA ALA A 119 2.55 23.62 -6.91
C ALA A 119 3.23 24.00 -5.58
N GLY A 120 3.85 23.04 -4.88
CA GLY A 120 4.67 23.27 -3.69
C GLY A 120 4.44 22.23 -2.60
N ARG A 121 5.33 22.21 -1.59
CA ARG A 121 5.30 21.24 -0.47
C ARG A 121 3.92 21.06 0.18
N SER A 122 3.20 22.16 0.45
CA SER A 122 1.85 22.08 1.02
C SER A 122 0.83 21.45 0.08
N ALA A 123 0.97 21.64 -1.24
CA ALA A 123 0.12 20.98 -2.23
C ALA A 123 0.46 19.49 -2.32
N ALA A 124 1.73 19.12 -2.32
CA ALA A 124 2.19 17.73 -2.26
C ALA A 124 1.64 16.99 -1.03
N LEU A 125 1.72 17.59 0.17
CA LEU A 125 1.15 17.02 1.40
C LEU A 125 -0.38 16.82 1.30
N ARG A 126 -1.11 17.76 0.67
CA ARG A 126 -2.55 17.60 0.43
C ARG A 126 -2.84 16.47 -0.55
N VAL A 127 -2.03 16.31 -1.60
CA VAL A 127 -2.19 15.24 -2.59
C VAL A 127 -2.04 13.87 -1.93
N VAL A 128 -0.95 13.63 -1.18
CA VAL A 128 -0.77 12.34 -0.50
C VAL A 128 -1.79 12.11 0.60
N ALA A 129 -2.26 13.16 1.30
CA ALA A 129 -3.36 13.04 2.25
C ALA A 129 -4.66 12.58 1.58
N THR A 130 -4.96 13.09 0.39
CA THR A 130 -6.16 12.67 -0.37
C THR A 130 -6.04 11.23 -0.84
N ALA A 131 -4.90 10.84 -1.41
CA ALA A 131 -4.68 9.46 -1.88
C ALA A 131 -4.73 8.42 -0.73
N LEU A 132 -4.25 8.79 0.47
CA LEU A 132 -4.40 7.96 1.67
C LEU A 132 -5.87 7.85 2.14
N ARG A 133 -6.66 8.91 2.03
CA ARG A 133 -8.11 8.84 2.34
C ARG A 133 -8.86 7.96 1.35
N GLU A 134 -8.50 8.00 0.08
CA GLU A 134 -9.03 7.08 -0.94
C GLU A 134 -8.69 5.63 -0.62
N THR A 135 -7.48 5.36 -0.12
CA THR A 135 -7.09 4.02 0.37
C THR A 135 -7.96 3.59 1.55
N VAL A 136 -8.23 4.49 2.51
CA VAL A 136 -9.15 4.20 3.62
C VAL A 136 -10.56 3.90 3.11
N ALA A 137 -11.07 4.67 2.15
CA ALA A 137 -12.41 4.50 1.58
C ALA A 137 -12.56 3.18 0.79
N LEU A 138 -11.49 2.68 0.16
CA LEU A 138 -11.48 1.35 -0.45
C LEU A 138 -11.53 0.23 0.59
N LEU A 139 -11.00 0.45 1.79
CA LEU A 139 -10.92 -0.57 2.84
C LEU A 139 -12.05 -0.50 3.87
N ASP A 140 -12.81 0.60 3.92
CA ASP A 140 -13.81 0.89 4.95
C ASP A 140 -15.18 1.29 4.36
N PRO A 141 -16.26 0.50 4.62
CA PRO A 141 -16.26 -0.72 5.41
C PRO A 141 -15.56 -1.87 4.66
N LEU A 142 -15.04 -2.84 5.41
CA LEU A 142 -14.60 -4.10 4.81
C LEU A 142 -15.76 -4.77 4.07
N PRO A 143 -15.51 -5.45 2.93
CA PRO A 143 -16.55 -6.21 2.25
C PRO A 143 -17.17 -7.24 3.21
N ALA A 144 -18.51 -7.25 3.29
CA ALA A 144 -19.23 -8.10 4.24
C ALA A 144 -19.03 -9.60 3.97
N ASP A 145 -18.77 -9.96 2.71
CA ASP A 145 -18.50 -11.32 2.25
C ASP A 145 -17.01 -11.72 2.37
N LEU A 146 -16.14 -10.86 2.93
CA LEU A 146 -14.72 -11.14 3.09
C LEU A 146 -14.46 -12.06 4.30
N THR A 147 -14.51 -13.36 4.04
CA THR A 147 -14.31 -14.43 5.03
C THR A 147 -12.91 -15.05 5.00
N ALA A 148 -12.14 -14.80 3.92
CA ALA A 148 -10.77 -15.26 3.80
C ALA A 148 -9.87 -14.69 4.93
N PRO A 149 -9.33 -15.52 5.84
CA PRO A 149 -8.64 -15.03 7.04
C PRO A 149 -7.41 -14.17 6.75
N ASP A 150 -6.58 -14.60 5.80
CA ASP A 150 -5.39 -13.88 5.33
C ASP A 150 -5.74 -12.49 4.75
N MET A 151 -6.67 -12.42 3.81
CA MET A 151 -7.07 -11.19 3.15
C MET A 151 -7.74 -10.23 4.15
N ARG A 152 -8.60 -10.74 5.04
CA ARG A 152 -9.21 -9.94 6.09
C ARG A 152 -8.17 -9.35 7.04
N ASN A 153 -7.18 -10.16 7.46
CA ASN A 153 -6.11 -9.70 8.34
C ASN A 153 -5.30 -8.57 7.68
N VAL A 154 -4.87 -8.75 6.43
CA VAL A 154 -4.12 -7.73 5.69
C VAL A 154 -4.95 -6.46 5.53
N TYR A 155 -6.22 -6.57 5.11
CA TYR A 155 -7.07 -5.39 4.90
C TYR A 155 -7.29 -4.58 6.18
N LEU A 156 -7.47 -5.24 7.33
CA LEU A 156 -7.55 -4.57 8.63
C LEU A 156 -6.26 -3.83 8.96
N GLN A 157 -5.11 -4.47 8.74
CA GLN A 157 -3.82 -3.86 9.00
C GLN A 157 -3.55 -2.66 8.07
N LEU A 158 -3.87 -2.78 6.78
CA LEU A 158 -3.79 -1.68 5.80
C LEU A 158 -4.71 -0.51 6.19
N LEU A 159 -5.92 -0.79 6.66
CA LEU A 159 -6.86 0.24 7.11
C LEU A 159 -6.33 1.01 8.33
N VAL A 160 -5.83 0.28 9.33
CA VAL A 160 -5.22 0.87 10.53
C VAL A 160 -3.99 1.70 10.16
N SER A 161 -3.13 1.17 9.30
CA SER A 161 -1.94 1.86 8.81
C SER A 161 -2.32 3.13 8.03
N SER A 162 -3.21 3.05 7.04
CA SER A 162 -3.66 4.19 6.23
C SER A 162 -4.25 5.31 7.09
N ARG A 163 -5.07 4.97 8.10
CA ARG A 163 -5.60 5.94 9.07
C ARG A 163 -4.50 6.58 9.93
N ARG A 164 -3.45 5.84 10.29
CA ARG A 164 -2.28 6.38 11.00
C ARG A 164 -1.49 7.33 10.10
N GLN A 165 -1.25 6.94 8.85
CA GLN A 165 -0.52 7.76 7.88
C GLN A 165 -1.26 9.07 7.57
N CYS A 166 -2.59 9.04 7.45
CA CYS A 166 -3.41 10.26 7.37
C CYS A 166 -3.13 11.24 8.52
N ARG A 167 -3.07 10.75 9.77
CA ARG A 167 -2.76 11.59 10.94
C ARG A 167 -1.34 12.14 10.90
N ILE A 168 -0.37 11.33 10.45
CA ILE A 168 1.02 11.76 10.29
C ILE A 168 1.09 12.89 9.25
N VAL A 169 0.51 12.71 8.07
CA VAL A 169 0.51 13.73 7.00
C VAL A 169 -0.20 15.02 7.45
N GLN A 170 -1.30 14.91 8.20
CA GLN A 170 -1.98 16.07 8.79
C GLN A 170 -1.07 16.84 9.74
N ALA A 171 -0.35 16.15 10.64
CA ALA A 171 0.61 16.78 11.53
C ALA A 171 1.75 17.44 10.76
N TRP A 172 2.21 16.83 9.66
CA TRP A 172 3.21 17.42 8.75
C TRP A 172 2.69 18.66 8.02
N SER A 173 1.39 18.73 7.71
CA SER A 173 0.78 19.88 7.04
C SER A 173 0.68 21.12 7.94
N ALA A 174 0.82 20.94 9.26
CA ALA A 174 0.85 22.03 10.24
C ALA A 174 2.28 22.55 10.55
N ARG A 175 3.32 22.00 9.90
CA ARG A 175 4.74 22.37 10.06
C ARG A 175 5.27 23.17 8.88
#